data_AF-A0A8T7BKI7-F1
#
_entry.id   AF-A0A8T7BKI7-F1
#
_cell.length_a   1.000
_cell.length_b   1.000
_cell.length_c   1.000
_cell.angle_alpha   90.00
_cell.angle_beta   90.00
_cell.angle_gamma   90.00
#
_symmetry.space_group_name_H-M   'P 1'
#
loop_
_entity.id
_entity.type
_entity.pdbx_description
1 polymer ?
#
loop_
_entity_poly.entity_id
_entity_poly.type
_entity_poly.pdbx_seq_one_letter_code
_entity_poly.pdbx_strand_id
1 'polypeptide(L)'
;MAKKSDKNLIVGLDIGTSKVVAIVGEMSPSEGIEVIGIGSCQSRGLKKGVVVNIESTVHSIQRAVEEAELMAGCEIHSVYAGIAGSHIRSLNSHGIVAIRDNEVAVGD
;
A
#
# COMPACT_ATOMS: atom_id res chain seq x y z
N MET A 1 -11.99 26.74 -7.39
CA MET A 1 -11.48 25.98 -6.23
C MET A 1 -10.08 25.52 -6.60
N ALA A 2 -9.06 25.95 -5.84
CA ALA A 2 -7.67 25.66 -6.17
C ALA A 2 -7.42 24.15 -6.03
N LYS A 3 -7.01 23.51 -7.12
CA LYS A 3 -6.51 22.13 -7.14
C LYS A 3 -5.28 22.12 -6.23
N LYS A 4 -5.43 21.59 -5.01
CA LYS A 4 -4.33 21.47 -4.05
C LYS A 4 -3.28 20.61 -4.74
N SER A 5 -2.14 21.23 -5.05
CA SER A 5 -0.97 20.63 -5.70
C SER A 5 -0.71 19.25 -5.12
N ASP A 6 -0.52 18.25 -5.99
CA ASP A 6 -0.31 16.84 -5.69
C ASP A 6 0.37 16.67 -4.33
N LYS A 7 -0.43 16.46 -3.28
CA LYS A 7 0.10 16.12 -1.98
C LYS A 7 0.84 14.81 -2.19
N ASN A 8 2.12 14.74 -1.81
CA ASN A 8 2.87 13.50 -1.83
C ASN A 8 2.31 12.58 -0.74
N LEU A 9 1.13 12.02 -1.01
CA LEU A 9 0.42 11.10 -0.15
C LEU A 9 1.02 9.71 -0.34
N ILE A 10 1.40 9.09 0.76
CA ILE A 10 1.78 7.69 0.82
C ILE A 10 0.71 7.00 1.62
N VAL A 11 0.06 6.02 1.01
CA VAL A 11 -1.01 5.27 1.66
C VAL A 11 -0.56 3.84 1.86
N GLY A 12 -0.52 3.37 3.10
CA GLY A 12 -0.30 1.97 3.45
C GLY A 12 -1.63 1.28 3.71
N LEU A 13 -1.81 0.08 3.15
CA LEU A 13 -2.97 -0.78 3.40
C LEU A 13 -2.48 -2.15 3.90
N ASP A 14 -2.74 -2.48 5.16
CA ASP A 14 -2.44 -3.80 5.71
C ASP A 14 -3.72 -4.65 5.78
N ILE A 15 -3.72 -5.79 5.07
CA ILE A 15 -4.88 -6.69 4.97
C ILE A 15 -4.63 -7.91 5.86
N GLY A 16 -4.88 -7.73 7.16
CA GLY A 16 -4.69 -8.78 8.16
C GLY A 16 -5.85 -9.77 8.25
N THR A 17 -5.56 -10.95 8.83
CA THR A 17 -6.59 -11.94 9.21
C THR A 17 -7.50 -11.42 10.33
N SER A 18 -6.98 -10.59 11.23
CA SER A 18 -7.76 -10.04 12.35
C SER A 18 -8.39 -8.68 12.04
N LYS A 19 -7.66 -7.82 11.33
CA LYS A 19 -8.06 -6.44 11.04
C LYS A 19 -7.46 -5.99 9.71
N VAL A 20 -8.18 -5.13 8.99
CA VAL A 20 -7.65 -4.34 7.88
C VAL A 20 -7.39 -2.93 8.37
N VAL A 21 -6.25 -2.35 7.99
CA VAL A 21 -5.82 -0.99 8.39
C VAL A 21 -5.37 -0.22 7.17
N ALA A 22 -5.87 1.00 7.00
CA ALA A 22 -5.34 1.98 6.06
C ALA A 22 -4.72 3.15 6.83
N ILE A 23 -3.54 3.61 6.40
CA ILE A 23 -2.82 4.75 6.97
C ILE A 23 -2.45 5.69 5.83
N VAL A 24 -2.77 6.97 5.99
CA VAL A 24 -2.42 8.05 5.06
C VAL A 24 -1.31 8.88 5.69
N GLY A 25 -0.16 8.91 5.02
CA GLY A 25 0.97 9.77 5.34
C GLY A 25 1.13 10.89 4.31
N GLU A 26 1.46 12.08 4.75
CA GLU A 26 1.86 13.22 3.91
C GLU A 26 3.37 13.42 4.05
N MET A 27 4.10 13.40 2.92
CA MET A 27 5.55 13.66 2.94
C MET A 27 5.84 15.16 3.00
N SER A 28 6.53 15.57 4.06
CA SER A 28 7.14 16.88 4.19
C SER A 28 8.61 16.84 3.72
N PRO A 29 9.08 17.79 2.89
CA PRO A 29 10.46 17.83 2.41
C PRO A 29 11.52 17.89 3.51
N SER A 30 11.17 18.40 4.70
CA SER A 30 12.10 18.63 5.81
C SER A 30 11.83 17.74 7.03
N GLU A 31 10.63 17.20 7.17
CA GLU A 31 10.17 16.59 8.42
C GLU A 31 9.82 15.09 8.28
N GLY A 32 9.97 14.52 7.09
CA GLY A 32 9.68 13.11 6.84
C GLY A 32 8.18 12.87 6.57
N ILE A 33 7.65 11.74 7.06
CA ILE A 33 6.26 11.34 6.83
C ILE A 33 5.42 11.68 8.07
N GLU A 34 4.40 12.52 7.89
CA GLU A 34 3.40 12.82 8.91
C GLU A 34 2.14 11.98 8.67
N VAL A 35 1.63 11.29 9.69
CA VAL A 35 0.37 10.53 9.59
C VAL A 35 -0.81 11.47 9.76
N ILE A 36 -1.59 11.63 8.69
CA ILE A 36 -2.75 12.53 8.65
C ILE A 36 -4.10 11.80 8.65
N GLY A 37 -4.10 10.48 8.47
CA GLY A 37 -5.32 9.68 8.52
C GLY A 37 -5.07 8.21 8.85
N ILE A 38 -5.97 7.61 9.61
CA ILE A 38 -6.00 6.18 9.93
C ILE A 38 -7.44 5.70 9.82
N GLY A 39 -7.62 4.53 9.24
CA GLY A 39 -8.90 3.83 9.25
C GLY A 39 -8.71 2.33 9.45
N SER A 40 -9.68 1.67 10.07
CA SER A 40 -9.58 0.24 10.30
C SER A 40 -10.91 -0.49 10.44
N CYS A 41 -10.93 -1.74 10.01
CA CYS A 41 -12.11 -2.58 10.09
C CYS A 41 -11.74 -4.01 10.52
N GLN A 42 -12.58 -4.64 11.35
CA GLN A 42 -12.40 -6.06 11.67
C GLN A 42 -12.47 -6.90 10.38
N SER A 43 -11.51 -7.81 10.22
CA SER A 43 -11.45 -8.68 9.04
C SER A 43 -12.28 -9.93 9.26
N ARG A 44 -13.13 -10.26 8.29
CA ARG A 44 -13.96 -11.49 8.29
C ARG A 44 -13.78 -12.34 7.03
N GLY A 45 -13.08 -11.80 6.03
CA GLY A 45 -12.86 -12.47 4.75
C GLY A 45 -11.55 -13.23 4.64
N LEU A 46 -10.62 -13.06 5.59
CA LEU A 46 -9.32 -13.74 5.60
C LEU A 46 -9.23 -14.80 6.70
N LYS A 47 -8.48 -15.87 6.41
CA LYS A 47 -8.08 -16.90 7.37
C LYS A 47 -6.66 -17.35 7.08
N LYS A 48 -5.74 -17.18 8.04
CA LYS A 48 -4.31 -17.55 7.90
C LYS A 48 -3.65 -16.94 6.64
N GLY A 49 -4.01 -15.69 6.32
CA GLY A 49 -3.51 -14.98 5.14
C GLY A 49 -4.14 -15.39 3.81
N VAL A 50 -5.15 -16.27 3.81
CA VAL A 50 -5.88 -16.68 2.61
C VAL A 50 -7.27 -16.06 2.60
N VAL A 51 -7.70 -15.53 1.46
CA VAL A 51 -9.07 -15.03 1.27
C VAL A 51 -10.03 -16.22 1.20
N VAL A 52 -10.93 -16.33 2.19
CA VAL A 52 -11.97 -17.36 2.28
C VAL A 52 -13.36 -16.81 1.96
N ASN A 53 -13.55 -15.50 2.03
CA ASN A 53 -14.76 -14.80 1.60
C ASN A 53 -14.36 -13.45 0.99
N ILE A 54 -14.56 -13.30 -0.32
CA ILE A 54 -14.14 -12.11 -1.05
C ILE A 54 -15.00 -10.89 -0.71
N GLU A 55 -16.32 -11.03 -0.64
CA GLU A 55 -17.25 -9.94 -0.33
C GLU A 55 -16.94 -9.30 1.04
N SER A 56 -16.68 -10.15 2.04
CA SER A 56 -16.29 -9.69 3.38
C SER A 56 -14.91 -9.00 3.38
N THR A 57 -13.98 -9.47 2.55
CA THR A 57 -12.67 -8.82 2.38
C THR A 57 -12.81 -7.43 1.74
N VAL A 58 -13.59 -7.33 0.65
CA VAL A 58 -13.88 -6.06 -0.04
C VAL A 58 -14.52 -5.07 0.94
N HIS A 59 -15.52 -5.50 1.69
CA HIS A 59 -16.18 -4.64 2.68
C HIS A 59 -15.20 -4.14 3.76
N SER A 60 -14.37 -5.03 4.34
CA SER A 60 -13.39 -4.63 5.36
C SER A 60 -12.36 -3.64 4.81
N ILE A 61 -11.91 -3.80 3.57
CA ILE A 61 -11.00 -2.86 2.90
C ILE A 61 -11.68 -1.52 2.69
N GLN A 62 -12.87 -1.51 2.10
CA GLN A 62 -13.62 -0.29 1.81
C GLN A 62 -13.85 0.53 3.09
N ARG A 63 -14.29 -0.11 4.17
CA ARG A 63 -14.51 0.55 5.47
C ARG A 63 -13.24 1.18 6.04
N ALA A 64 -12.11 0.48 5.96
CA ALA A 64 -10.83 1.00 6.45
C ALA A 64 -10.34 2.19 5.60
N VAL A 65 -10.52 2.14 4.28
CA VAL A 65 -10.15 3.21 3.36
C VAL A 65 -11.03 4.44 3.57
N GLU A 66 -12.36 4.27 3.61
CA GLU A 66 -13.32 5.37 3.83
C GLU A 66 -13.05 6.14 5.13
N GLU A 67 -12.73 5.44 6.22
CA GLU A 67 -12.40 6.06 7.50
C GLU A 67 -11.07 6.85 7.42
N ALA A 68 -10.07 6.31 6.73
CA ALA A 68 -8.79 6.98 6.54
C ALA A 68 -8.91 8.23 5.65
N GLU A 69 -9.70 8.16 4.57
CA GLU A 69 -10.03 9.29 3.69
C GLU A 69 -10.73 10.41 4.44
N LEU A 70 -11.74 10.04 5.25
CA LEU A 70 -12.50 10.99 6.05
C LEU A 70 -11.64 11.70 7.09
N MET A 71 -10.73 10.97 7.74
CA MET A 71 -9.79 11.54 8.71
C MET A 71 -8.75 12.46 8.04
N ALA A 72 -8.21 12.06 6.89
CA ALA A 72 -7.20 12.83 6.16
C ALA A 72 -7.77 13.98 5.31
N GLY A 73 -9.09 13.99 5.05
CA GLY A 73 -9.73 14.95 4.16
C GLY A 73 -9.21 14.87 2.73
N CYS A 74 -8.98 13.65 2.23
CA CYS A 74 -8.46 13.39 0.89
C CYS A 74 -9.16 12.19 0.22
N GLU A 75 -8.97 12.04 -1.09
CA GLU A 75 -9.32 10.82 -1.83
C GLU A 75 -8.06 9.96 -2.02
N ILE A 76 -8.18 8.66 -1.77
CA ILE A 76 -7.11 7.67 -1.93
C ILE A 76 -7.28 7.00 -3.30
N HIS A 77 -6.35 7.27 -4.23
CA HIS A 77 -6.37 6.66 -5.57
C HIS A 77 -5.46 5.44 -5.70
N SER A 78 -4.44 5.31 -4.83
CA SER A 78 -3.45 4.23 -4.87
C SER A 78 -2.92 3.93 -3.48
N VAL A 79 -2.54 2.67 -3.25
CA VAL A 79 -2.01 2.21 -1.96
C VAL A 79 -0.81 1.28 -2.14
N TYR A 80 0.05 1.24 -1.13
CA TYR A 80 0.98 0.15 -0.89
C TYR A 80 0.29 -0.91 -0.04
N ALA A 81 -0.09 -2.03 -0.67
CA ALA A 81 -0.75 -3.12 0.03
C ALA A 81 0.27 -4.11 0.63
N GLY A 82 0.13 -4.40 1.92
CA GLY A 82 0.85 -5.47 2.60
C GLY A 82 0.24 -6.84 2.27
N ILE A 83 1.08 -7.76 1.78
CA ILE A 83 0.71 -9.17 1.58
C ILE A 83 1.44 -10.01 2.63
N ALA A 84 0.68 -10.80 3.39
CA ALA A 84 1.21 -11.68 4.43
C ALA A 84 0.60 -13.09 4.33
N GLY A 85 1.40 -14.12 4.65
CA GLY A 85 0.92 -15.50 4.78
C GLY A 85 1.96 -16.55 4.43
N SER A 86 1.71 -17.80 4.84
CA SER A 86 2.63 -18.94 4.64
C SER A 86 2.76 -19.42 3.20
N HIS A 87 2.00 -18.81 2.28
CA HIS A 87 1.98 -19.15 0.86
C HIS A 87 2.91 -18.26 0.03
N ILE A 88 3.51 -17.22 0.62
CA ILE A 88 4.50 -16.36 -0.03
C ILE A 88 5.78 -17.17 -0.28
N ARG A 89 6.27 -17.13 -1.52
CA ARG A 89 7.54 -17.75 -1.90
C ARG A 89 8.35 -16.73 -2.71
N SER A 90 9.66 -16.82 -2.57
CA SER A 90 10.61 -16.07 -3.39
C SER A 90 11.53 -17.05 -4.11
N LEU A 91 11.98 -16.66 -5.30
CA LEU A 91 12.91 -17.40 -6.13
C LEU A 91 13.97 -16.40 -6.58
N ASN A 92 15.24 -16.76 -6.44
CA ASN A 92 16.31 -15.94 -7.01
C ASN A 92 16.30 -16.11 -8.52
N SER A 93 16.29 -14.99 -9.25
CA SER A 93 16.37 -14.96 -10.70
C SER A 93 17.68 -14.29 -11.13
N HIS A 94 18.34 -14.86 -12.14
CA HIS A 94 19.53 -14.26 -12.73
C HIS A 94 19.10 -13.38 -13.92
N GLY A 95 19.35 -12.08 -13.82
CA GLY A 95 19.23 -11.16 -14.95
C GLY A 95 20.55 -11.08 -15.69
N ILE A 96 20.53 -11.28 -17.01
CA ILE A 96 21.70 -11.07 -17.88
C ILE A 96 21.34 -9.93 -18.83
N VAL A 97 22.17 -8.88 -18.84
CA VAL A 97 22.11 -7.80 -19.83
C VAL A 97 23.39 -7.82 -20.65
N ALA A 98 23.27 -7.72 -21.97
CA ALA A 98 24.42 -7.66 -22.85
C ALA A 98 25.04 -6.27 -22.79
N ILE A 99 26.34 -6.20 -22.52
CA ILE A 99 27.12 -4.96 -22.54
C ILE A 99 27.73 -4.82 -23.94
N ARG A 100 27.57 -3.66 -24.57
CA ARG A 100 28.04 -3.43 -25.96
C ARG A 100 29.56 -3.44 -26.08
N ASP A 101 30.25 -2.70 -25.21
CA ASP A 101 31.69 -2.44 -25.33
C ASP A 101 32.54 -3.12 -24.25
N ASN A 102 32.01 -4.17 -23.61
CA ASN A 102 32.61 -4.84 -22.44
C ASN A 102 32.89 -3.93 -21.23
N GLU A 103 32.40 -2.70 -21.25
CA GLU A 103 32.52 -1.72 -20.18
C GLU A 103 31.12 -1.17 -19.85
N VAL A 104 30.85 -0.98 -18.56
CA VAL A 104 29.58 -0.43 -18.09
C VAL A 104 29.69 1.09 -18.07
N ALA A 105 28.94 1.76 -18.93
CA ALA A 105 28.85 3.21 -18.98
C ALA A 105 27.60 3.73 -18.25
N VAL A 106 27.60 5.02 -17.91
CA VAL A 106 26.42 5.71 -17.38
C VAL A 106 25.36 5.75 -18.49
N GLY A 107 24.35 4.87 -18.39
CA GLY A 107 23.28 4.73 -19.38
C GLY A 107 23.04 3.31 -19.88
N ASP A 108 23.92 2.36 -19.56
CA ASP A 108 23.68 0.90 -19.70
C ASP A 108 22.78 0.34 -18.58
#